data_AF-A0A838QF39-F1
#
_entry.id   AF-A0A838QF39-F1
#
_cell.length_a   1.000
_cell.length_b   1.000
_cell.length_c   1.000
_cell.angle_alpha   90.00
_cell.angle_beta   90.00
_cell.angle_gamma   90.00
#
_symmetry.space_group_name_H-M   'P 1'
#
loop_
_entity.id
_entity.type
_entity.pdbx_description
1 polymer ?
#
loop_
_entity_poly.entity_id
_entity_poly.type
_entity_poly.pdbx_seq_one_letter_code
_entity_poly.pdbx_strand_id
1 'polypeptide(L)' 'MFTYTDKTLTCVDCNTEFSFTASDQQFYADRQFSEPRR' A
#
# COMPACT_ATOMS: atom_id res chain seq x y z
N MET A 1 -13.51 12.96 -3.16
CA MET A 1 -12.19 13.19 -2.55
C MET A 1 -11.50 11.84 -2.46
N PHE A 2 -10.60 11.50 -3.39
CA PHE A 2 -9.83 10.25 -3.31
C PHE A 2 -8.66 10.48 -2.36
N THR A 3 -8.89 10.23 -1.08
CA THR A 3 -7.97 10.53 0.02
C THR A 3 -7.04 9.34 0.26
N TYR A 4 -6.24 8.97 -0.73
CA TYR A 4 -5.13 8.06 -0.45
C TYR A 4 -4.11 8.84 0.38
N THR A 5 -3.81 8.35 1.57
CA THR A 5 -2.83 8.92 2.48
C THR A 5 -1.73 7.90 2.70
N ASP A 6 -0.52 8.38 2.91
CA ASP A 6 0.63 7.54 3.24
C ASP A 6 0.27 6.66 4.44
N LYS A 7 0.47 5.35 4.30
CA LYS A 7 0.28 4.42 5.40
C LYS A 7 1.48 3.49 5.49
N THR A 8 1.89 3.17 6.68
CA THR A 8 2.92 2.15 6.90
C THR A 8 2.23 0.78 6.94
N LEU A 9 2.70 -0.14 6.12
CA LEU A 9 2.26 -1.54 6.14
C LEU A 9 3.35 -2.41 6.76
N THR A 10 2.93 -3.49 7.39
CA THR A 10 3.84 -4.50 7.93
C THR A 10 3.79 -5.71 7.01
N CYS A 11 4.94 -6.15 6.52
CA CYS A 11 5.06 -7.39 5.77
C CYS A 11 4.63 -8.58 6.62
N VAL A 12 3.71 -9.41 6.11
CA VAL A 12 3.23 -10.59 6.84
C VAL A 12 4.26 -11.72 6.89
N ASP A 13 5.24 -11.72 5.99
CA ASP A 13 6.27 -12.76 5.88
C ASP A 13 7.49 -12.47 6.76
N CYS A 14 7.94 -11.21 6.84
CA CYS A 14 9.17 -10.81 7.56
C CYS A 14 8.95 -9.79 8.67
N ASN A 15 7.70 -9.36 8.90
CA ASN A 15 7.32 -8.44 9.97
C ASN A 15 7.99 -7.05 9.90
N THR A 16 8.51 -6.69 8.73
CA THR A 16 9.17 -5.41 8.47
C THR A 16 8.15 -4.35 8.05
N GLU A 17 8.31 -3.14 8.56
CA GLU A 17 7.49 -1.99 8.22
C GLU A 17 7.98 -1.33 6.92
N PHE A 18 7.06 -0.99 6.02
CA PHE A 18 7.35 -0.26 4.79
C PHE A 18 6.30 0.80 4.49
N SER A 19 6.71 1.85 3.78
CA SER A 19 5.85 2.97 3.40
C SER A 19 5.01 2.61 2.18
N PHE A 20 3.69 2.55 2.34
CA PHE A 20 2.73 2.40 1.25
C PHE A 20 2.12 3.77 0.94
N THR A 21 2.71 4.48 -0.02
CA THR A 21 2.39 5.88 -0.28
C THR A 21 1.03 6.05 -0.98
N ALA A 22 0.52 7.27 -1.00
CA ALA A 22 -0.68 7.59 -1.77
C ALA A 22 -0.54 7.24 -3.26
N SER A 23 0.65 7.44 -3.84
CA SER A 23 0.96 7.08 -5.23
C SER A 23 0.93 5.56 -5.46
N ASP A 24 1.46 4.78 -4.52
CA ASP A 24 1.41 3.32 -4.60
C ASP A 24 -0.03 2.82 -4.52
N GLN A 25 -0.82 3.37 -3.59
CA GLN A 25 -2.24 3.04 -3.46
C GLN A 25 -3.02 3.35 -4.73
N GLN A 26 -2.77 4.49 -5.36
CA GLN A 26 -3.36 4.83 -6.65
C GLN A 26 -2.96 3.86 -7.75
N PHE A 27 -1.66 3.51 -7.87
CA PHE A 27 -1.18 2.55 -8.86
C PHE A 27 -1.87 1.19 -8.70
N TYR A 28 -1.99 0.69 -7.46
CA TYR A 28 -2.65 -0.59 -7.18
C TYR A 28 -4.15 -0.52 -7.47
N ALA A 29 -4.83 0.57 -7.09
CA ALA A 29 -6.25 0.76 -7.34
C ALA A 29 -6.56 0.84 -8.85
N ASP A 30 -5.74 1.56 -9.62
CA ASP A 30 -5.90 1.71 -11.08
C ASP A 30 -5.73 0.37 -11.81
N ARG A 31 -4.84 -0.48 -11.29
CA ARG A 31 -4.56 -1.82 -11.81
C ARG A 31 -5.50 -2.91 -11.26
N GLN A 32 -6.47 -2.55 -10.42
CA GLN A 32 -7.36 -3.48 -9.72
C GLN A 32 -6.58 -4.55 -8.91
N PHE A 33 -5.40 -4.19 -8.42
CA PHE A 33 -4.60 -5.03 -7.53
C PHE A 33 -5.03 -4.87 -6.07
N SER A 34 -4.84 -5.94 -5.29
CA SER A 34 -5.02 -5.89 -3.83
C SER A 34 -3.80 -5.29 -3.15
N GLU A 35 -3.97 -4.67 -1.99
CA GLU A 35 -2.87 -4.10 -1.20
C GLU A 35 -1.75 -5.14 -0.97
N PRO A 36 -0.47 -4.70 -1.03
CA PRO A 36 0.67 -5.60 -0.88
C PRO A 36 0.71 -6.18 0.53
N ARG A 37 0.85 -7.51 0.63
CA ARG A 37 0.91 -8.24 1.91
C ARG A 37 2.35 -8.60 2.32
N ARG A 38 3.33 -8.30 1.49
CA ARG A 38 4.71 -8.75 1.58
C ARG A 38 5.67 -7.57 1.53
#